data_AF-I0YTG6-F1
#
_entry.id   AF-I0YTG6-F1
#
_cell.length_a   1.000
_cell.length_b   1.000
_cell.length_c   1.000
_cell.angle_alpha   90.00
_cell.angle_beta   90.00
_cell.angle_gamma   90.00
#
_symmetry.space_group_name_H-M   'P 1'
#
loop_
_entity.id
_entity.type
_entity.pdbx_description
1 polymer ?
#
loop_
_entity_poly.entity_id
_entity_poly.type
_entity_poly.pdbx_seq_one_letter_code
_entity_poly.pdbx_strand_id
1 'polypeptide(L)'
;MAMACSKAYYIPFNANIITGLLRWEALLVVMDSRPFTRLPTILAEIADDRIWIFAELIGTEYTSKHGGAWVPGYHGLLYNLTDQAFRACPASTEWVLATNGDNLYADTFFDRIMTAPKEADVIAFDFYSRYHRVTDLGANVFRWPRLLKEDRRLGSPAANAQEHQAEHFDGLFANTLKTDGWNIHHVTDACLYDHNPSPQRCAQKGGVWDDTRALSSELGGTCLTPEEAEAHLWIGGNAMEAVEIELSNDGNLASFLKESSSVSISIRGALASSKRQKKALAASGQPMGAPVPDDL
;
A
#
# COMPACT_ATOMS: atom_id res chain seq x y z
N MET A 1 -0.32 -9.29 5.74
CA MET A 1 0.33 -8.90 7.01
C MET A 1 -0.33 -7.63 7.50
N ALA A 2 -1.21 -7.73 8.50
CA ALA A 2 -1.82 -6.56 9.14
C ALA A 2 -1.00 -6.20 10.38
N MET A 3 -0.95 -4.93 10.72
CA MET A 3 -0.06 -4.36 11.73
C MET A 3 -0.95 -3.57 12.66
N ALA A 4 -1.13 -4.03 13.89
CA ALA A 4 -1.83 -3.27 14.91
C ALA A 4 -0.74 -2.58 15.72
N CYS A 5 -0.46 -1.33 15.35
CA CYS A 5 0.74 -0.62 15.78
C CYS A 5 2.04 -1.18 15.12
N SER A 6 2.96 -0.31 14.72
CA SER A 6 3.85 -0.42 13.52
C SER A 6 4.68 -1.73 13.25
N LYS A 7 5.02 -2.04 11.98
CA LYS A 7 5.87 -3.16 11.50
C LYS A 7 6.82 -2.63 10.44
N ALA A 8 8.06 -3.08 10.53
CA ALA A 8 9.16 -2.64 9.69
C ALA A 8 9.32 -3.52 8.43
N TYR A 9 9.17 -2.90 7.26
CA TYR A 9 10.33 -2.85 6.35
C TYR A 9 11.18 -1.66 6.80
N TYR A 10 12.45 -1.62 6.39
CA TYR A 10 13.38 -0.51 6.65
C TYR A 10 12.81 0.81 6.07
N ILE A 11 11.83 1.40 6.75
CA ILE A 11 11.68 2.83 6.83
C ILE A 11 12.93 3.21 7.61
N PRO A 12 13.84 4.04 7.09
CA PRO A 12 14.77 4.75 7.94
C PRO A 12 13.94 5.68 8.82
N PHE A 13 13.17 5.13 9.77
CA PHE A 13 12.82 5.82 10.98
C PHE A 13 14.17 6.10 11.59
N ASN A 14 14.63 7.32 11.38
CA ASN A 14 15.78 7.83 12.08
C ASN A 14 15.30 7.86 13.54
N ALA A 15 15.49 6.76 14.27
CA ALA A 15 15.01 6.54 15.64
C ALA A 15 15.48 7.66 16.59
N ASN A 16 16.48 8.42 16.13
CA ASN A 16 17.01 9.64 16.74
C ASN A 16 16.10 10.88 16.66
N ILE A 17 15.00 10.88 15.89
CA ILE A 17 14.15 12.08 15.69
C ILE A 17 12.93 12.12 16.63
N ILE A 18 12.44 10.99 17.15
CA ILE A 18 11.34 10.99 18.14
C ILE A 18 11.93 11.01 19.56
N THR A 19 12.68 12.06 19.88
CA THR A 19 13.32 12.22 21.19
C THR A 19 12.43 13.04 22.11
N GLY A 20 11.48 12.38 22.80
CA GLY A 20 11.15 12.80 24.17
C GLY A 20 9.70 12.66 24.67
N LEU A 21 8.67 12.59 23.83
CA LEU A 21 7.28 12.70 24.34
C LEU A 21 6.28 11.65 23.83
N LEU A 22 6.61 10.89 22.78
CA LEU A 22 5.68 9.94 22.20
C LEU A 22 5.94 8.52 22.70
N ARG A 23 4.99 8.00 23.48
CA ARG A 23 4.88 6.57 23.77
C ARG A 23 4.13 5.91 22.62
N TRP A 24 4.82 5.08 21.86
CA TRP A 24 4.23 4.23 20.85
C TRP A 24 4.62 2.78 21.12
N GLU A 25 3.77 1.86 20.67
CA GLU A 25 4.02 0.42 20.69
C GLU A 25 3.71 -0.15 19.31
N ALA A 26 4.09 -1.38 19.06
CA ALA A 26 3.97 -2.04 17.77
C ALA A 26 3.64 -3.52 17.94
N LEU A 27 2.43 -3.94 17.57
CA LEU A 27 1.99 -5.33 17.65
C LEU A 27 1.92 -5.94 16.25
N LEU A 28 2.82 -6.88 16.01
CA LEU A 28 2.92 -7.56 14.73
C LEU A 28 1.89 -8.69 14.66
N VAL A 29 1.03 -8.64 13.64
CA VAL A 29 0.16 -9.75 13.27
C VAL A 29 0.69 -10.38 11.98
N VAL A 30 1.19 -11.60 12.10
CA VAL A 30 1.74 -12.37 10.98
C VAL A 30 0.77 -13.48 10.64
N MET A 31 0.33 -13.49 9.38
CA MET A 31 -0.53 -14.54 8.84
C MET A 31 -0.07 -14.84 7.42
N ASP A 32 0.42 -16.04 7.19
CA ASP A 32 0.96 -16.47 5.90
C ASP A 32 1.01 -18.01 5.79
N SER A 33 1.07 -18.50 4.56
CA SER A 33 1.35 -19.89 4.21
C SER A 33 2.76 -20.37 4.60
N ARG A 34 3.71 -19.43 4.72
CA ARG A 34 5.13 -19.71 4.95
C ARG A 34 5.72 -18.72 5.96
N PRO A 35 6.68 -19.18 6.79
CA PRO A 35 7.29 -18.31 7.79
C PRO A 35 8.10 -17.19 7.13
N PHE A 36 8.04 -15.99 7.70
CA PHE A 36 8.98 -14.92 7.34
C PHE A 36 10.26 -15.08 8.16
N THR A 37 11.16 -15.95 7.69
CA THR A 37 12.34 -16.41 8.45
C THR A 37 13.28 -15.29 8.90
N ARG A 38 13.28 -14.13 8.24
CA ARG A 38 14.09 -12.97 8.63
C ARG A 38 13.49 -12.12 9.73
N LEU A 39 12.21 -12.31 10.08
CA LEU A 39 11.54 -11.46 11.06
C LEU A 39 12.26 -11.41 12.41
N PRO A 40 12.69 -12.53 13.02
CA PRO A 40 13.40 -12.47 14.30
C PRO A 40 14.71 -11.70 14.23
N THR A 41 15.47 -11.88 13.13
CA THR A 41 16.73 -11.14 12.90
C THR A 41 16.47 -9.65 12.75
N ILE A 42 15.46 -9.26 11.99
CA ILE A 42 15.07 -7.85 11.82
C ILE A 42 14.70 -7.21 13.17
N LEU A 43 13.89 -7.91 13.98
CA LEU A 43 13.51 -7.41 15.31
C LEU A 43 14.72 -7.28 16.25
N ALA A 44 15.64 -8.25 16.21
CA ALA A 44 16.88 -8.19 16.97
C ALA A 44 17.81 -7.05 16.53
N GLU A 45 17.87 -6.77 15.22
CA GLU A 45 18.64 -5.66 14.65
C GLU A 45 18.04 -4.29 15.01
N ILE A 46 16.72 -4.17 15.02
CA ILE A 46 16.03 -2.94 15.44
C ILE A 46 16.22 -2.69 16.95
N ALA A 47 16.26 -3.75 17.76
CA ALA A 47 16.52 -3.72 19.20
C ALA A 47 15.59 -2.74 19.96
N ASP A 48 14.32 -2.68 19.58
CA ASP A 48 13.28 -1.82 20.18
C ASP A 48 12.22 -2.69 20.86
N ASP A 49 12.15 -2.63 22.19
CA ASP A 49 11.25 -3.44 23.02
C ASP A 49 9.76 -3.05 22.88
N ARG A 50 9.48 -1.92 22.23
CA ARG A 50 8.12 -1.48 21.89
C ARG A 50 7.53 -2.27 20.73
N ILE A 51 8.36 -3.00 19.96
CA ILE A 51 7.94 -3.81 18.82
C ILE A 51 7.93 -5.28 19.22
N TRP A 52 6.78 -5.95 19.09
CA TRP A 52 6.67 -7.36 19.44
C TRP A 52 5.61 -8.09 18.62
N ILE A 53 5.78 -9.40 18.50
CA ILE A 53 4.88 -10.27 17.76
C ILE A 53 3.69 -10.62 18.64
N PHE A 54 2.51 -10.12 18.29
CA PHE A 54 1.26 -10.45 19.00
C PHE A 54 0.73 -11.81 18.57
N ALA A 55 0.74 -12.07 17.26
CA ALA A 55 0.29 -13.33 16.70
C ALA A 55 1.13 -13.70 15.47
N GLU A 56 1.48 -14.98 15.38
CA GLU A 56 2.15 -15.57 14.22
C GLU A 56 1.42 -16.86 13.82
N LEU A 57 0.52 -16.73 12.84
CA LEU A 57 -0.28 -17.80 12.28
C LEU A 57 0.35 -18.24 10.94
N ILE A 58 1.20 -19.26 11.00
CA ILE A 58 1.96 -19.76 9.85
C ILE A 58 1.56 -21.19 9.55
N GLY A 59 1.13 -21.44 8.33
CA GLY A 59 0.65 -22.76 7.90
C GLY A 59 -0.14 -22.67 6.61
N THR A 60 -0.22 -23.78 5.88
CA THR A 60 -0.96 -23.85 4.61
C THR A 60 -2.43 -23.44 4.74
N GLU A 61 -3.03 -23.63 5.91
CA GLU A 61 -4.37 -23.20 6.29
C GLU A 61 -4.54 -21.67 6.35
N TYR A 62 -3.44 -20.92 6.46
CA TYR A 62 -3.41 -19.45 6.44
C TYR A 62 -2.94 -18.91 5.08
N THR A 63 -3.03 -19.72 4.02
CA THR A 63 -2.76 -19.27 2.65
C THR A 63 -3.76 -18.18 2.27
N SER A 64 -3.25 -17.06 1.77
CA SER A 64 -4.07 -15.92 1.35
C SER A 64 -4.81 -16.15 0.04
N LYS A 65 -4.19 -16.86 -0.91
CA LYS A 65 -4.74 -17.08 -2.24
C LYS A 65 -4.55 -18.52 -2.75
N HIS A 66 -5.58 -19.05 -3.42
CA HIS A 66 -5.51 -20.29 -4.20
C HIS A 66 -5.87 -20.01 -5.65
N GLY A 67 -4.96 -20.30 -6.58
CA GLY A 67 -5.19 -20.04 -8.02
C GLY A 67 -5.42 -18.56 -8.34
N GLY A 68 -4.80 -17.64 -7.60
CA GLY A 68 -4.95 -16.18 -7.79
C GLY A 68 -6.11 -15.54 -7.03
N ALA A 69 -7.14 -16.32 -6.69
CA ALA A 69 -8.29 -15.87 -5.92
C ALA A 69 -8.02 -15.92 -4.40
N TRP A 70 -8.61 -14.98 -3.65
CA TRP A 70 -8.54 -14.99 -2.18
C TRP A 70 -9.25 -16.20 -1.58
N VAL A 71 -8.66 -16.77 -0.53
CA VAL A 71 -9.28 -17.84 0.23
C VAL A 71 -10.50 -17.31 1.00
N PRO A 72 -11.69 -17.95 0.88
CA PRO A 72 -12.87 -17.53 1.63
C PRO A 72 -12.59 -17.41 3.13
N GLY A 73 -12.99 -16.29 3.73
CA GLY A 73 -12.81 -16.02 5.16
C GLY A 73 -11.41 -15.55 5.57
N TYR A 74 -10.40 -15.57 4.68
CA TYR A 74 -9.04 -15.11 5.01
C TYR A 74 -9.02 -13.68 5.58
N HIS A 75 -9.70 -12.75 4.91
CA HIS A 75 -9.77 -11.37 5.38
C HIS A 75 -10.57 -11.22 6.68
N GLY A 76 -11.67 -11.96 6.83
CA GLY A 76 -12.42 -11.98 8.09
C GLY A 76 -11.54 -12.44 9.27
N LEU A 77 -10.74 -13.48 9.06
CA LEU A 77 -9.74 -13.93 10.04
C LEU A 77 -8.69 -12.85 10.31
N LEU A 78 -8.14 -12.21 9.26
CA LEU A 78 -7.15 -11.14 9.39
C LEU A 78 -7.69 -9.97 10.23
N TYR A 79 -8.87 -9.45 9.90
CA TYR A 79 -9.47 -8.34 10.61
C TYR A 79 -9.87 -8.70 12.04
N ASN A 80 -10.38 -9.91 12.28
CA ASN A 80 -10.65 -10.39 13.64
C ASN A 80 -9.37 -10.48 14.49
N LEU A 81 -8.24 -10.83 13.88
CA LEU A 81 -6.94 -10.87 14.55
C LEU A 81 -6.41 -9.46 14.82
N THR A 82 -6.62 -8.52 13.90
CA THR A 82 -6.35 -7.08 14.11
C THR A 82 -7.19 -6.52 15.26
N ASP A 83 -8.48 -6.85 15.34
CA ASP A 83 -9.36 -6.44 16.44
C ASP A 83 -8.88 -6.99 17.80
N GLN A 84 -8.38 -8.23 17.83
CA GLN A 84 -7.76 -8.80 19.04
C GLN A 84 -6.49 -8.05 19.42
N ALA A 85 -5.64 -7.71 18.46
CA ALA A 85 -4.43 -6.95 18.71
C ALA A 85 -4.74 -5.54 19.23
N PHE A 86 -5.75 -4.85 18.69
CA PHE A 86 -6.22 -3.58 19.26
C PHE A 86 -6.65 -3.71 20.73
N ARG A 87 -7.26 -4.81 21.13
CA ARG A 87 -7.66 -5.04 22.53
C ARG A 87 -6.50 -5.39 23.45
N ALA A 88 -5.38 -5.84 22.90
CA ALA A 88 -4.16 -6.10 23.65
C ALA A 88 -3.36 -4.83 23.94
N CYS A 89 -3.68 -3.71 23.30
CA CYS A 89 -3.06 -2.42 23.59
C CYS A 89 -3.29 -2.00 25.05
N PRO A 90 -2.32 -1.30 25.69
CA PRO A 90 -2.48 -0.79 27.05
C PRO A 90 -3.69 0.13 27.22
N ALA A 91 -4.26 0.17 28.42
CA ALA A 91 -5.39 1.06 28.75
C ALA A 91 -5.07 2.56 28.60
N SER A 92 -3.78 2.92 28.56
CA SER A 92 -3.31 4.29 28.30
C SER A 92 -3.26 4.67 26.82
N THR A 93 -3.57 3.76 25.90
CA THR A 93 -3.54 4.03 24.46
C THR A 93 -4.63 5.04 24.06
N GLU A 94 -4.22 6.09 23.34
CA GLU A 94 -5.14 7.13 22.88
C GLU A 94 -5.61 6.89 21.44
N TRP A 95 -4.67 6.50 20.59
CA TRP A 95 -4.86 6.31 19.15
C TRP A 95 -4.37 4.93 18.74
N VAL A 96 -5.05 4.32 17.78
CA VAL A 96 -4.59 3.09 17.10
C VAL A 96 -4.62 3.27 15.59
N LEU A 97 -3.64 2.66 14.94
CA LEU A 97 -3.53 2.56 13.49
C LEU A 97 -3.40 1.08 13.16
N ALA A 98 -4.25 0.61 12.24
CA ALA A 98 -4.02 -0.66 11.56
C ALA A 98 -3.47 -0.39 10.17
N THR A 99 -2.42 -1.09 9.77
CA THR A 99 -1.83 -0.88 8.43
C THR A 99 -1.20 -2.15 7.88
N ASN A 100 -0.86 -2.16 6.60
CA ASN A 100 -0.19 -3.28 5.98
C ASN A 100 1.33 -3.12 6.07
N GLY A 101 2.05 -4.23 5.98
CA GLY A 101 3.52 -4.23 6.04
C GLY A 101 4.21 -3.48 4.90
N ASP A 102 3.53 -3.25 3.78
CA ASP A 102 4.05 -2.56 2.60
C ASP A 102 3.80 -1.04 2.61
N ASN A 103 3.05 -0.53 3.57
CA ASN A 103 2.73 0.90 3.67
C ASN A 103 3.92 1.74 4.18
N LEU A 104 4.04 2.96 3.64
CA LEU A 104 5.08 3.92 4.03
C LEU A 104 4.45 5.18 4.62
N TYR A 105 5.15 5.78 5.58
CA TYR A 105 4.70 6.96 6.29
C TYR A 105 5.79 8.02 6.27
N ALA A 106 5.38 9.29 6.20
CA ALA A 106 6.30 10.42 6.38
C ALA A 106 6.79 10.51 7.83
N ASP A 107 8.01 11.03 8.03
CA ASP A 107 8.58 11.20 9.38
C ASP A 107 7.72 12.09 10.30
N THR A 108 6.91 12.98 9.72
CA THR A 108 5.99 13.89 10.42
C THR A 108 4.58 13.31 10.63
N PHE A 109 4.33 12.06 10.21
CA PHE A 109 3.01 11.44 10.29
C PHE A 109 2.46 11.40 11.73
N PHE A 110 3.28 10.98 12.70
CA PHE A 110 2.87 10.94 14.10
C PHE A 110 2.68 12.33 14.70
N ASP A 111 3.52 13.30 14.37
CA ASP A 111 3.33 14.68 14.82
C ASP A 111 1.97 15.23 14.34
N ARG A 112 1.56 14.86 13.13
CA ARG A 112 0.25 15.24 12.61
C ARG A 112 -0.90 14.60 13.38
N ILE A 113 -0.77 13.33 13.77
CA ILE A 113 -1.77 12.65 14.62
C ILE A 113 -1.92 13.40 15.95
N MET A 114 -0.79 13.75 16.58
CA MET A 114 -0.77 14.33 17.92
C MET A 114 -1.24 15.78 17.97
N THR A 115 -1.23 16.47 16.84
CA THR A 115 -1.71 17.84 16.68
C THR A 115 -3.14 17.91 16.16
N ALA A 116 -3.77 16.77 15.88
CA ALA A 116 -5.15 16.72 15.43
C ALA A 116 -6.12 17.31 16.48
N PRO A 117 -7.28 17.84 16.06
CA PRO A 117 -8.28 18.36 16.98
C PRO A 117 -8.70 17.30 18.02
N LYS A 118 -8.86 17.72 19.28
CA LYS A 118 -9.15 16.79 20.40
C LYS A 118 -10.51 16.10 20.27
N GLU A 119 -11.42 16.72 19.55
CA GLU A 119 -12.75 16.24 19.22
C GLU A 119 -12.75 15.22 18.07
N ALA A 120 -11.62 15.01 17.38
CA ALA A 120 -11.54 14.02 16.32
C ALA A 120 -11.62 12.60 16.91
N ASP A 121 -12.42 11.75 16.26
CA ASP A 121 -12.49 10.32 16.55
C ASP A 121 -11.71 9.50 15.53
N VAL A 122 -11.61 10.01 14.30
CA VAL A 122 -10.80 9.46 13.21
C VAL A 122 -9.94 10.57 12.62
N ILE A 123 -8.68 10.26 12.36
CA ILE A 123 -7.80 11.10 11.54
C ILE A 123 -7.57 10.36 10.24
N ALA A 124 -8.08 10.91 9.15
CA ALA A 124 -7.99 10.35 7.81
C ALA A 124 -6.97 11.12 6.99
N PHE A 125 -6.03 10.42 6.38
CA PHE A 125 -4.99 11.00 5.52
C PHE A 125 -5.34 10.74 4.07
N ASP A 126 -5.18 11.77 3.24
CA ASP A 126 -5.21 11.55 1.80
C ASP A 126 -3.99 10.73 1.37
N PHE A 127 -4.22 9.81 0.45
CA PHE A 127 -3.18 8.89 -0.01
C PHE A 127 -3.36 8.55 -1.47
N TYR A 128 -2.25 8.17 -2.08
CA TYR A 128 -2.24 7.54 -3.38
C TYR A 128 -2.20 6.03 -3.18
N SER A 129 -3.11 5.34 -3.85
CA SER A 129 -3.09 3.90 -3.95
C SER A 129 -3.27 3.48 -5.39
N ARG A 130 -2.73 2.29 -5.70
CA ARG A 130 -2.99 1.56 -6.94
C ARG A 130 -4.48 1.28 -7.17
N TYR A 131 -5.30 1.38 -6.12
CA TYR A 131 -6.74 1.31 -6.20
C TYR A 131 -7.32 2.72 -6.23
N HIS A 132 -8.21 3.01 -7.18
CA HIS A 132 -9.01 4.25 -7.22
C HIS A 132 -10.07 4.28 -6.08
N ARG A 133 -9.70 3.84 -4.89
CA ARG A 133 -10.60 3.67 -3.73
C ARG A 133 -10.29 4.76 -2.72
N VAL A 134 -11.35 5.34 -2.18
CA VAL A 134 -11.32 6.57 -1.38
C VAL A 134 -10.75 6.33 0.02
N THR A 135 -10.56 5.09 0.46
CA THR A 135 -10.22 4.75 1.85
C THR A 135 -9.42 3.46 1.95
N ASP A 136 -8.28 3.51 2.62
CA ASP A 136 -7.42 2.38 2.97
C ASP A 136 -7.22 2.35 4.49
N LEU A 137 -7.15 1.16 5.09
CA LEU A 137 -7.00 1.03 6.54
C LEU A 137 -5.77 1.78 7.07
N GLY A 138 -4.65 1.72 6.33
CA GLY A 138 -3.39 2.39 6.67
C GLY A 138 -3.47 3.91 6.62
N ALA A 139 -4.52 4.47 6.02
CA ALA A 139 -4.78 5.90 5.95
C ALA A 139 -5.63 6.43 7.12
N ASN A 140 -6.08 5.58 8.04
CA ASN A 140 -7.03 5.93 9.09
C ASN A 140 -6.49 5.61 10.48
N VAL A 141 -6.47 6.63 11.35
CA VAL A 141 -6.08 6.49 12.75
C VAL A 141 -7.32 6.71 13.62
N PHE A 142 -7.58 5.77 14.53
CA PHE A 142 -8.82 5.71 15.30
C PHE A 142 -8.61 6.02 16.77
N ARG A 143 -9.56 6.74 17.38
CA ARG A 143 -9.61 7.01 18.82
C ARG A 143 -9.88 5.71 19.58
N TRP A 144 -8.84 5.15 20.18
CA TRP A 144 -8.88 3.80 20.77
C TRP A 144 -9.91 3.65 21.90
N PRO A 145 -10.02 4.57 22.88
CA PRO A 145 -11.01 4.44 23.94
C PRO A 145 -12.46 4.39 23.43
N ARG A 146 -12.76 5.14 22.35
CA ARG A 146 -14.09 5.14 21.75
C ARG A 146 -14.36 3.86 20.98
N LEU A 147 -13.38 3.40 20.21
CA LEU A 147 -13.44 2.13 19.47
C LEU A 147 -13.81 0.98 20.40
N LEU A 148 -13.15 0.89 21.57
CA LEU A 148 -13.46 -0.13 22.57
C LEU A 148 -14.81 0.07 23.26
N LYS A 149 -15.13 1.31 23.66
CA LYS A 149 -16.39 1.62 24.36
C LYS A 149 -17.62 1.26 23.51
N GLU A 150 -17.54 1.48 22.21
CA GLU A 150 -18.62 1.18 21.26
C GLU A 150 -18.55 -0.24 20.67
N ASP A 151 -17.60 -1.07 21.10
CA ASP A 151 -17.32 -2.40 20.54
C ASP A 151 -17.20 -2.40 19.00
N ARG A 152 -16.58 -1.36 18.43
CA ARG A 152 -16.33 -1.27 16.98
C ARG A 152 -15.23 -2.25 16.60
N ARG A 153 -15.43 -2.94 15.48
CA ARG A 153 -14.57 -4.03 15.01
C ARG A 153 -14.40 -3.94 13.51
N LEU A 154 -13.16 -4.03 13.04
CA LEU A 154 -12.82 -4.11 11.63
C LEU A 154 -13.36 -5.41 11.01
N GLY A 155 -13.45 -6.48 11.79
CA GLY A 155 -14.03 -7.76 11.36
C GLY A 155 -15.56 -7.78 11.31
N SER A 156 -16.26 -6.77 11.85
CA SER A 156 -17.73 -6.76 11.90
C SER A 156 -18.39 -6.61 10.52
N PRO A 157 -17.95 -5.68 9.63
CA PRO A 157 -18.43 -5.61 8.26
C PRO A 157 -18.29 -6.94 7.50
N ALA A 158 -17.24 -7.73 7.77
CA ALA A 158 -17.01 -9.01 7.11
C ALA A 158 -18.15 -10.03 7.33
N ALA A 159 -18.87 -9.94 8.45
CA ALA A 159 -20.00 -10.82 8.73
C ALA A 159 -21.25 -10.47 7.90
N ASN A 160 -21.41 -9.20 7.52
CA ASN A 160 -22.58 -8.68 6.81
C ASN A 160 -22.32 -8.42 5.33
N ALA A 161 -21.06 -8.32 4.91
CA ALA A 161 -20.63 -8.01 3.56
C ALA A 161 -20.58 -9.25 2.64
N GLN A 162 -21.57 -10.15 2.73
CA GLN A 162 -21.62 -11.36 1.89
C GLN A 162 -21.56 -11.06 0.38
N GLU A 163 -21.86 -9.83 -0.02
CA GLU A 163 -21.87 -9.38 -1.42
C GLU A 163 -20.63 -8.56 -1.82
N HIS A 164 -19.76 -8.16 -0.88
CA HIS A 164 -18.59 -7.34 -1.18
C HIS A 164 -17.29 -8.11 -1.04
N GLN A 165 -16.40 -7.90 -1.99
CA GLN A 165 -15.03 -8.39 -1.89
C GLN A 165 -14.33 -7.72 -0.70
N ALA A 166 -13.35 -8.42 -0.13
CA ALA A 166 -12.74 -8.00 1.11
C ALA A 166 -11.98 -6.67 1.03
N GLU A 167 -11.54 -6.27 -0.16
CA GLU A 167 -10.89 -4.97 -0.41
C GLU A 167 -11.84 -3.78 -0.19
N HIS A 168 -13.13 -4.04 0.05
CA HIS A 168 -14.12 -3.01 0.39
C HIS A 168 -14.30 -2.84 1.90
N PHE A 169 -13.74 -3.72 2.74
CA PHE A 169 -14.06 -3.71 4.18
C PHE A 169 -13.57 -2.44 4.86
N ASP A 170 -12.42 -1.91 4.47
CA ASP A 170 -11.89 -0.65 5.01
C ASP A 170 -12.85 0.51 4.75
N GLY A 171 -13.35 0.62 3.51
CA GLY A 171 -14.27 1.67 3.11
C GLY A 171 -15.67 1.49 3.70
N LEU A 172 -16.14 0.26 3.84
CA LEU A 172 -17.39 -0.03 4.54
C LEU A 172 -17.29 0.35 6.02
N PHE A 173 -16.18 0.00 6.69
CA PHE A 173 -15.94 0.37 8.08
C PHE A 173 -15.89 1.89 8.25
N ALA A 174 -15.10 2.59 7.43
CA ALA A 174 -15.01 4.05 7.46
C ALA A 174 -16.39 4.70 7.22
N ASN A 175 -17.17 4.18 6.28
CA ASN A 175 -18.53 4.65 6.03
C ASN A 175 -19.46 4.42 7.24
N THR A 176 -19.38 3.25 7.88
CA THR A 176 -20.14 2.99 9.12
C THR A 176 -19.78 3.97 10.23
N LEU A 177 -18.50 4.25 10.47
CA LEU A 177 -18.09 5.24 11.47
C LEU A 177 -18.67 6.62 11.17
N LYS A 178 -18.60 7.05 9.90
CA LYS A 178 -19.20 8.31 9.44
C LYS A 178 -20.71 8.34 9.68
N THR A 179 -21.43 7.30 9.29
CA THR A 179 -22.88 7.19 9.47
C THR A 179 -23.27 7.23 10.95
N ASP A 180 -22.44 6.66 11.82
CA ASP A 180 -22.67 6.60 13.26
C ASP A 180 -22.19 7.86 14.01
N GLY A 181 -21.87 8.94 13.28
CA GLY A 181 -21.54 10.23 13.86
C GLY A 181 -20.17 10.30 14.52
N TRP A 182 -19.20 9.49 14.07
CA TRP A 182 -17.80 9.72 14.40
C TRP A 182 -17.31 11.01 13.71
N ASN A 183 -16.57 11.83 14.44
CA ASN A 183 -15.98 13.05 13.93
C ASN A 183 -14.68 12.74 13.18
N ILE A 184 -14.71 12.85 11.85
CA ILE A 184 -13.58 12.52 10.98
C ILE A 184 -12.83 13.82 10.65
N HIS A 185 -11.59 13.92 11.11
CA HIS A 185 -10.67 14.98 10.73
C HIS A 185 -9.85 14.54 9.51
N HIS A 186 -10.04 15.23 8.39
CA HIS A 186 -9.29 14.98 7.16
C HIS A 186 -8.01 15.83 7.11
N VAL A 187 -6.88 15.18 6.87
CA VAL A 187 -5.59 15.81 6.61
C VAL A 187 -5.38 15.86 5.08
N THR A 188 -5.65 17.02 4.50
CA THR A 188 -5.64 17.25 3.05
C THR A 188 -4.52 18.19 2.58
N ASP A 189 -3.72 18.69 3.52
CA ASP A 189 -2.63 19.65 3.27
C ASP A 189 -1.25 18.98 3.15
N ALA A 190 -1.18 17.65 3.24
CA ALA A 190 0.03 16.85 3.06
C ALA A 190 -0.28 15.40 2.72
N CYS A 191 0.52 14.76 1.86
CA CYS A 191 0.52 13.29 1.71
C CYS A 191 1.53 12.68 2.68
N LEU A 192 1.03 12.17 3.80
CA LEU A 192 1.84 11.58 4.86
C LEU A 192 1.83 10.04 4.84
N TYR A 193 1.12 9.45 3.87
CA TYR A 193 0.93 8.02 3.69
C TYR A 193 1.05 7.66 2.19
N ASP A 194 1.79 6.60 1.88
CA ASP A 194 1.96 6.05 0.54
C ASP A 194 1.76 4.52 0.58
N HIS A 195 0.84 4.02 -0.24
CA HIS A 195 0.56 2.59 -0.37
C HIS A 195 1.51 1.98 -1.41
N ASN A 196 2.40 1.07 -1.01
CA ASN A 196 3.33 0.42 -1.94
C ASN A 196 2.70 -0.87 -2.51
N PRO A 197 2.82 -1.15 -3.82
CA PRO A 197 3.41 -0.30 -4.86
C PRO A 197 2.47 0.83 -5.33
N SER A 198 3.06 1.99 -5.65
CA SER A 198 2.40 3.15 -6.27
C SER A 198 3.24 3.71 -7.44
N PRO A 199 2.62 4.42 -8.41
CA PRO A 199 3.35 5.10 -9.48
C PRO A 199 4.42 6.07 -8.96
N GLN A 200 4.10 6.82 -7.91
CA GLN A 200 4.99 7.78 -7.25
C GLN A 200 6.24 7.07 -6.73
N ARG A 201 6.05 5.97 -6.00
CA ARG A 201 7.16 5.18 -5.47
C ARG A 201 7.97 4.53 -6.57
N CYS A 202 7.33 4.10 -7.64
CA CYS A 202 8.00 3.55 -8.82
C CYS A 202 8.93 4.60 -9.45
N ALA A 203 8.42 5.80 -9.70
CA ALA A 203 9.19 6.91 -10.26
C ALA A 203 10.36 7.32 -9.36
N GLN A 204 10.16 7.39 -8.02
CA GLN A 204 11.24 7.69 -7.07
C GLN A 204 12.40 6.68 -7.11
N LYS A 205 12.11 5.43 -7.49
CA LYS A 205 13.11 4.37 -7.66
C LYS A 205 13.71 4.34 -9.07
N GLY A 206 13.33 5.27 -9.95
CA GLY A 206 13.74 5.31 -11.35
C GLY A 206 13.06 4.25 -12.22
N GLY A 207 11.96 3.66 -11.75
CA GLY A 207 11.16 2.70 -12.51
C GLY A 207 10.10 3.35 -13.41
N VAL A 208 9.41 2.52 -14.18
CA VAL A 208 8.28 2.89 -15.04
C VAL A 208 7.03 2.17 -14.54
N TRP A 209 5.94 2.91 -14.32
CA TRP A 209 4.67 2.32 -13.93
C TRP A 209 3.97 1.70 -15.14
N ASP A 210 3.66 0.40 -15.06
CA ASP A 210 2.89 -0.33 -16.05
C ASP A 210 1.46 -0.54 -15.54
N ASP A 211 0.52 0.21 -16.12
CA ASP A 211 -0.91 0.14 -15.86
C ASP A 211 -1.69 -0.63 -16.94
N THR A 212 -1.01 -1.32 -17.85
CA THR A 212 -1.66 -2.06 -18.97
C THR A 212 -2.63 -3.13 -18.48
N ARG A 213 -2.43 -3.63 -17.25
CA ARG A 213 -3.31 -4.59 -16.57
C ARG A 213 -4.21 -3.97 -15.50
N ALA A 214 -4.14 -2.65 -15.29
CA ALA A 214 -4.90 -1.97 -14.23
C ALA A 214 -6.42 -2.01 -14.47
N LEU A 215 -6.86 -2.19 -15.72
CA LEU A 215 -8.28 -2.38 -16.06
C LEU A 215 -8.83 -3.74 -15.58
N SER A 216 -7.97 -4.73 -15.32
CA SER A 216 -8.38 -5.86 -14.49
C SER A 216 -8.35 -5.37 -13.05
N SER A 217 -9.50 -5.32 -12.40
CA SER A 217 -9.76 -4.70 -11.09
C SER A 217 -8.87 -5.18 -9.93
N GLU A 218 -7.97 -6.12 -10.17
CA GLU A 218 -7.18 -6.82 -9.16
C GLU A 218 -5.75 -6.31 -8.99
N LEU A 219 -5.14 -5.66 -10.00
CA LEU A 219 -3.68 -5.45 -9.98
C LEU A 219 -3.21 -4.01 -9.81
N GLY A 220 -4.01 -2.98 -10.12
CA GLY A 220 -3.67 -1.57 -9.89
C GLY A 220 -2.41 -1.03 -10.60
N GLY A 221 -1.64 -1.89 -11.28
CA GLY A 221 -0.39 -1.61 -11.97
C GLY A 221 0.82 -2.31 -11.33
N THR A 222 1.95 -2.36 -12.05
CA THR A 222 3.23 -2.88 -11.54
C THR A 222 4.36 -1.91 -11.84
N CYS A 223 5.38 -1.88 -10.98
CA CYS A 223 6.59 -1.11 -11.26
C CYS A 223 7.59 -1.95 -12.04
N LEU A 224 7.98 -1.47 -13.22
CA LEU A 224 8.98 -2.10 -14.09
C LEU A 224 10.31 -1.36 -13.99
N THR A 225 11.42 -2.05 -14.27
CA THR A 225 12.66 -1.36 -14.63
C THR A 225 12.52 -0.70 -16.01
N PRO A 226 13.36 0.31 -16.34
CA PRO A 226 13.36 0.90 -17.69
C PRO A 226 13.53 -0.12 -18.82
N GLU A 227 14.36 -1.14 -18.62
CA GLU A 227 14.62 -2.21 -19.61
C GLU A 227 13.39 -3.12 -19.79
N GLU A 228 12.73 -3.49 -18.69
CA GLU A 228 11.49 -4.26 -18.72
C GLU A 228 10.38 -3.49 -19.44
N ALA A 229 10.27 -2.18 -19.20
CA ALA A 229 9.29 -1.32 -19.86
C ALA A 229 9.57 -1.19 -21.37
N GLU A 230 10.84 -1.07 -21.79
CA GLU A 230 11.21 -1.07 -23.21
C GLU A 230 10.83 -2.40 -23.88
N ALA A 231 11.11 -3.53 -23.22
CA ALA A 231 10.70 -4.85 -23.70
C ALA A 231 9.18 -4.99 -23.80
N HIS A 232 8.43 -4.52 -22.79
CA HIS A 232 6.96 -4.51 -22.80
C HIS A 232 6.41 -3.69 -23.97
N LEU A 233 6.92 -2.47 -24.20
CA LEU A 233 6.52 -1.62 -25.33
C LEU A 233 6.85 -2.26 -26.68
N TRP A 234 7.98 -2.95 -26.78
CA TRP A 234 8.34 -3.67 -28.00
C TRP A 234 7.38 -4.82 -28.30
N ILE A 235 7.05 -5.64 -27.29
CA ILE A 235 6.14 -6.79 -27.41
C ILE A 235 4.71 -6.32 -27.68
N GLY A 236 4.22 -5.32 -26.94
CA GLY A 236 2.88 -4.77 -27.10
C GLY A 236 2.68 -4.02 -28.42
N GLY A 237 3.77 -3.59 -29.06
CA GLY A 237 3.73 -2.95 -30.37
C GLY A 237 2.89 -1.66 -30.35
N ASN A 238 1.82 -1.63 -31.15
CA ASN A 238 0.94 -0.46 -31.23
C ASN A 238 -0.19 -0.46 -30.18
N ALA A 239 -0.30 -1.53 -29.37
CA ALA A 239 -1.33 -1.63 -28.32
C ALA A 239 -0.89 -0.98 -27.00
N MET A 240 0.36 -0.54 -26.90
CA MET A 240 0.93 0.10 -25.73
C MET A 240 1.59 1.42 -26.12
N GLU A 241 1.55 2.40 -25.22
CA GLU A 241 2.28 3.64 -25.36
C GLU A 241 2.97 3.99 -24.03
N ALA A 242 4.08 4.71 -24.12
CA ALA A 242 4.73 5.29 -22.97
C ALA A 242 4.27 6.75 -22.84
N VAL A 243 3.75 7.10 -21.66
CA VAL A 243 3.37 8.47 -21.31
C VAL A 243 4.27 9.00 -20.20
N GLU A 244 4.67 10.25 -20.30
CA GLU A 244 5.41 10.95 -19.24
C GLU A 244 4.40 11.83 -18.49
N ILE A 245 4.28 11.60 -17.18
CA ILE A 245 3.32 12.29 -16.31
C ILE A 245 4.09 12.91 -15.16
N GLU A 246 3.79 14.18 -14.84
CA GLU A 246 4.26 14.79 -13.61
C GLU A 246 3.42 14.30 -12.43
N LEU A 247 4.05 13.55 -11.52
CA LEU A 247 3.42 13.06 -10.31
C LEU A 247 3.68 14.04 -9.17
N SER A 248 2.65 14.39 -8.41
CA SER A 248 2.78 15.13 -7.17
C SER A 248 2.40 14.27 -5.96
N ASN A 249 2.95 14.65 -4.81
CA ASN A 249 2.65 14.08 -3.49
C ASN A 249 1.91 15.10 -2.61
N ASP A 250 1.18 16.04 -3.21
CA ASP A 250 0.46 17.12 -2.50
C ASP A 250 -1.06 16.91 -2.50
N GLY A 251 -1.53 15.74 -2.95
CA GLY A 251 -2.95 15.45 -3.12
C GLY A 251 -3.54 15.96 -4.44
N ASN A 252 -2.84 16.84 -5.18
CA ASN A 252 -3.26 17.28 -6.51
C ASN A 252 -2.81 16.28 -7.57
N LEU A 253 -3.53 15.15 -7.59
CA LEU A 253 -3.43 14.03 -8.53
C LEU A 253 -3.06 14.49 -9.96
N ALA A 254 -1.76 14.49 -10.25
CA ALA A 254 -1.19 14.99 -11.51
C ALA A 254 -1.62 16.42 -11.87
N SER A 255 -0.90 17.41 -11.35
CA SER A 255 -0.90 18.73 -11.95
C SER A 255 -0.30 18.63 -13.37
N PHE A 256 -1.13 18.71 -14.41
CA PHE A 256 -0.67 19.07 -15.77
C PHE A 256 -0.14 20.52 -15.84
N LEU A 257 -0.12 21.22 -14.71
CA LEU A 257 0.34 22.59 -14.59
C LEU A 257 1.80 22.59 -14.10
N LYS A 258 2.62 22.90 -15.09
CA LYS A 258 4.03 23.24 -15.11
C LYS A 258 4.40 24.27 -14.03
N GLU A 259 4.53 23.88 -12.76
CA GLU A 259 5.26 24.63 -11.72
C GLU A 259 5.26 23.89 -10.36
N SER A 260 5.90 22.73 -10.28
CA SER A 260 6.55 22.28 -9.04
C SER A 260 7.74 21.40 -9.39
N SER A 261 8.76 21.36 -8.54
CA SER A 261 10.04 20.66 -8.75
C SER A 261 9.83 19.23 -9.25
N SER A 262 9.98 19.04 -10.56
CA SER A 262 9.65 17.82 -11.27
C SER A 262 10.80 16.82 -11.21
N VAL A 263 10.44 15.56 -10.99
CA VAL A 263 11.27 14.43 -11.42
C VAL A 263 10.80 14.11 -12.83
N SER A 264 11.46 14.68 -13.85
CA SER A 264 11.21 14.31 -15.25
C SER A 264 12.10 13.12 -15.61
N ILE A 265 11.48 11.99 -15.95
CA ILE A 265 12.17 10.84 -16.54
C ILE A 265 11.82 10.84 -18.01
N SER A 266 12.66 11.51 -18.81
CA SER A 266 12.45 11.58 -20.25
C SER A 266 12.88 10.29 -20.92
N ILE A 267 11.93 9.42 -21.28
CA ILE A 267 12.16 8.26 -22.15
C ILE A 267 12.18 8.73 -23.61
N ARG A 268 13.11 9.63 -23.98
CA ARG A 268 13.25 10.12 -25.36
C ARG A 268 14.21 9.30 -26.23
N GLY A 269 14.72 8.16 -25.75
CA GLY A 269 15.75 7.37 -26.43
C GLY A 269 15.27 6.23 -27.36
N ALA A 270 14.17 5.54 -27.04
CA ALA A 270 13.90 4.21 -27.62
C ALA A 270 13.02 4.19 -28.88
N LEU A 271 12.10 5.14 -29.07
CA LEU A 271 11.21 5.14 -30.25
C LEU A 271 11.94 5.51 -31.55
N ALA A 272 13.04 6.28 -31.47
CA ALA A 272 13.88 6.61 -32.62
C ALA A 272 14.81 5.45 -33.01
N SER A 273 15.32 4.68 -32.04
CA SER A 273 16.11 3.48 -32.30
C SER A 273 15.22 2.34 -32.82
N SER A 274 13.99 2.17 -32.32
CA SER A 274 13.08 1.11 -32.79
C SER A 274 12.63 1.32 -34.24
N LYS A 275 12.38 2.57 -34.69
CA LYS A 275 12.12 2.85 -36.12
C LYS A 275 13.34 2.60 -37.00
N ARG A 276 14.56 2.90 -36.53
CA ARG A 276 15.80 2.58 -37.25
C ARG A 276 16.12 1.09 -37.25
N GLN A 277 15.89 0.37 -36.16
CA GLN A 277 16.09 -1.08 -36.04
C GLN A 277 15.03 -1.85 -36.83
N LYS A 278 13.74 -1.48 -36.79
CA LYS A 278 12.71 -2.08 -37.68
C LYS A 278 13.05 -1.87 -39.15
N LYS A 279 13.59 -0.69 -39.52
CA LYS A 279 14.05 -0.43 -40.88
C LYS A 279 15.33 -1.22 -41.24
N ALA A 280 16.22 -1.46 -40.27
CA ALA A 280 17.43 -2.27 -40.45
C ALA A 280 17.14 -3.78 -40.53
N LEU A 281 16.23 -4.30 -39.70
CA LEU A 281 15.76 -5.70 -39.75
C LEU A 281 14.92 -5.98 -41.00
N ALA A 282 14.07 -5.04 -41.43
CA ALA A 282 13.36 -5.16 -42.70
C ALA A 282 14.31 -5.11 -43.91
N ALA A 283 15.46 -4.44 -43.77
CA ALA A 283 16.47 -4.36 -44.83
C ALA A 283 17.47 -5.53 -44.82
N SER A 284 17.64 -6.26 -43.70
CA SER A 284 18.60 -7.36 -43.60
C SER A 284 18.12 -8.67 -44.23
N GLY A 285 16.84 -8.77 -44.61
CA GLY A 285 16.28 -9.96 -45.26
C GLY A 285 16.33 -11.23 -44.40
N GLN A 286 16.61 -11.11 -43.09
CA GLN A 286 16.56 -12.25 -42.18
C GLN A 286 15.11 -12.66 -41.96
N PRO A 287 14.73 -13.92 -42.26
CA PRO A 287 13.39 -14.42 -41.98
C PRO A 287 13.15 -14.37 -40.47
N MET A 288 12.02 -13.77 -40.05
CA MET A 288 11.60 -13.79 -38.65
C MET A 288 11.44 -15.25 -38.22
N GLY A 289 12.12 -15.60 -37.13
CA GLY A 289 12.12 -16.95 -36.57
C GLY A 289 10.71 -17.48 -36.37
N ALA A 290 10.56 -18.79 -36.57
CA ALA A 290 9.31 -19.52 -36.43
C ALA A 290 8.66 -19.25 -35.05
N PRO A 291 7.31 -19.28 -34.98
CA PRO A 291 6.59 -19.11 -33.73
C PRO A 291 7.07 -20.14 -32.69
N VAL A 292 7.32 -19.64 -31.48
CA VAL A 292 7.56 -20.47 -30.29
C VAL A 292 6.26 -21.22 -29.99
N PRO A 293 6.29 -22.53 -29.68
CA PRO A 293 5.09 -23.27 -29.32
C PRO A 293 4.51 -22.73 -28.01
N ASP A 294 3.20 -22.49 -27.99
CA ASP A 294 2.43 -22.23 -26.79
C ASP A 294 2.33 -23.52 -25.96
N ASP A 295 3.27 -23.72 -25.04
CA ASP A 295 3.14 -24.63 -23.92
C ASP A 295 3.56 -23.88 -22.65
N LEU A 296 2.60 -23.23 -21.98
CA LEU A 296 2.51 -22.99 -20.53
C LEU A 296 1.11 -22.49 -20.14
#